data_AF-A0A1I7I5C9-F1
#
_entry.id   AF-A0A1I7I5C9-F1
#
_cell.length_a   1.000
_cell.length_b   1.000
_cell.length_c   1.000
_cell.angle_alpha   90.00
_cell.angle_beta   90.00
_cell.angle_gamma   90.00
#
_symmetry.space_group_name_H-M   'P 1'
#
loop_
_entity.id
_entity.type
_entity.pdbx_description
1 polymer ?
#
loop_
_entity_poly.entity_id
_entity_poly.type
_entity_poly.pdbx_seq_one_letter_code
_entity_poly.pdbx_strand_id
1 'polypeptide(L)'
;KLFFSTNPEMSGKDVIEFYRTRFQIEFCFRDAKGFTGLMQSQARDVAKLSFNFNASLTSINLAKVLARERGIPFSMASCKTMIHNAYLLERFICVSGIKPNRRLNDKLVKELIEFAAIAA
;
A
#
# COMPACT_ATOMS: atom_id res chain seq x y z
N LYS A 1 -24.21 -2.17 -23.44
CA LYS A 1 -24.32 -2.18 -21.97
C LYS A 1 -25.26 -1.04 -21.57
N LEU A 2 -26.17 -1.29 -20.63
CA LEU A 2 -27.05 -0.26 -20.05
C LEU A 2 -26.39 0.26 -18.76
N PHE A 3 -26.41 1.58 -18.58
CA PHE A 3 -25.90 2.25 -17.37
C PHE A 3 -27.04 3.08 -16.77
N PHE A 4 -27.12 3.12 -15.45
CA PHE A 4 -28.17 3.80 -14.72
C PHE A 4 -27.56 4.73 -13.67
N SER A 5 -28.22 5.85 -13.39
CA SER A 5 -27.83 6.78 -12.34
C SER A 5 -29.06 7.15 -11.54
N THR A 6 -28.89 7.31 -10.23
CA THR A 6 -29.93 7.87 -9.35
C THR A 6 -29.96 9.39 -9.39
N ASN A 7 -28.93 10.03 -9.97
CA ASN A 7 -28.90 11.47 -10.18
C ASN A 7 -29.54 11.81 -11.54
N PRO A 8 -30.73 12.43 -11.57
CA PRO A 8 -31.44 12.74 -12.81
C PRO A 8 -30.76 13.85 -13.63
N GLU A 9 -29.96 14.70 -12.99
CA GLU A 9 -29.25 15.82 -13.64
C GLU A 9 -27.89 15.41 -14.24
N MET A 10 -27.44 14.17 -13.99
CA MET A 10 -26.14 13.71 -14.46
C MET A 10 -26.17 13.43 -15.97
N SER A 11 -25.23 14.00 -16.71
CA SER A 11 -25.14 13.74 -18.14
C SER A 11 -24.81 12.27 -18.42
N GLY A 12 -25.31 11.72 -19.54
CA GLY A 12 -24.99 10.35 -19.93
C GLY A 12 -23.48 10.10 -20.10
N LYS A 13 -22.71 11.14 -20.46
CA LYS A 13 -21.25 11.07 -20.54
C LYS A 13 -20.63 10.82 -19.16
N ASP A 14 -21.03 11.59 -18.16
CA ASP A 14 -20.50 11.48 -16.79
C ASP A 14 -20.86 10.13 -16.17
N VAL A 15 -22.09 9.64 -16.42
CA VAL A 15 -22.50 8.28 -16.01
C VAL A 15 -21.51 7.25 -16.55
N ILE A 16 -21.22 7.28 -17.86
CA ILE A 16 -20.28 6.34 -18.47
C ILE A 16 -18.88 6.47 -17.87
N GLU A 17 -18.42 7.70 -17.63
CA GLU A 17 -17.11 7.97 -17.06
C GLU A 17 -16.98 7.43 -15.63
N PHE A 18 -17.96 7.66 -14.76
CA PHE A 18 -17.99 7.07 -13.42
C PHE A 18 -18.04 5.54 -13.44
N TYR A 19 -18.82 4.94 -14.34
CA TYR A 19 -18.81 3.48 -14.47
C TYR A 19 -17.46 2.92 -14.92
N ARG A 20 -16.68 3.68 -15.70
CA ARG A 20 -15.32 3.31 -16.07
C ARG A 20 -14.35 3.41 -14.91
N THR A 21 -14.51 4.37 -13.99
CA THR A 21 -13.66 4.46 -12.79
C THR A 21 -13.92 3.35 -11.78
N ARG A 22 -15.06 2.64 -11.84
CA ARG A 22 -15.39 1.53 -10.92
C ARG A 22 -14.28 0.49 -10.83
N PHE A 23 -13.57 0.20 -11.92
CA PHE A 23 -12.49 -0.80 -11.92
C PHE A 23 -11.33 -0.44 -10.98
N GLN A 24 -11.20 0.83 -10.58
CA GLN A 24 -10.17 1.26 -9.64
C GLN A 24 -10.23 0.52 -8.28
N ILE A 25 -11.41 0.04 -7.87
CA ILE A 25 -11.56 -0.74 -6.64
C ILE A 25 -10.82 -2.09 -6.71
N GLU A 26 -10.69 -2.67 -7.91
CA GLU A 26 -10.00 -3.95 -8.11
C GLU A 26 -8.51 -3.83 -7.78
N PHE A 27 -7.91 -2.66 -8.01
CA PHE A 27 -6.53 -2.40 -7.61
C PHE A 27 -6.37 -2.39 -6.08
N CYS A 28 -7.35 -1.86 -5.32
CA CYS A 28 -7.33 -1.96 -3.86
C CYS A 28 -7.35 -3.41 -3.39
N PHE A 29 -8.22 -4.25 -3.97
CA PHE A 29 -8.28 -5.67 -3.59
C PHE A 29 -7.04 -6.44 -4.02
N ARG A 30 -6.52 -6.22 -5.23
CA ARG A 30 -5.28 -6.83 -5.70
C ARG A 30 -4.13 -6.51 -4.75
N ASP A 31 -3.95 -5.24 -4.42
CA ASP A 31 -2.85 -4.78 -3.58
C ASP A 31 -3.00 -5.30 -2.15
N ALA A 32 -4.22 -5.35 -1.61
CA ALA A 32 -4.48 -5.89 -0.28
C ALA A 32 -4.20 -7.41 -0.20
N LYS A 33 -4.59 -8.17 -1.24
CA LYS A 33 -4.29 -9.61 -1.35
C LYS A 33 -2.78 -9.86 -1.47
N GLY A 34 -2.09 -9.09 -2.30
CA GLY A 34 -0.67 -9.30 -2.58
C GLY A 34 0.28 -8.79 -1.48
N PHE A 35 -0.06 -7.67 -0.82
CA PHE A 35 0.89 -6.95 0.00
C PHE A 35 0.51 -6.86 1.48
N THR A 36 -0.77 -6.75 1.82
CA THR A 36 -1.23 -6.49 3.20
C THR A 36 -2.03 -7.64 3.82
N GLY A 37 -1.94 -8.84 3.27
CA GLY A 37 -2.41 -10.06 3.94
C GLY A 37 -3.93 -10.27 4.00
N LEU A 38 -4.69 -9.68 3.07
CA LEU A 38 -6.16 -9.75 3.07
C LEU A 38 -6.69 -11.20 3.17
N MET A 39 -6.01 -12.13 2.50
CA MET A 39 -6.39 -13.55 2.42
C MET A 39 -5.49 -14.47 3.27
N GLN A 40 -4.62 -13.91 4.10
CA GLN A 40 -3.60 -14.70 4.83
C GLN A 40 -4.07 -15.16 6.21
N SER A 41 -5.08 -14.51 6.80
CA SER A 41 -5.60 -14.91 8.11
C SER A 41 -6.32 -16.25 8.02
N GLN A 42 -5.93 -17.19 8.90
CA GLN A 42 -6.55 -18.50 9.06
C GLN A 42 -7.41 -18.56 10.35
N ALA A 43 -7.76 -17.40 10.92
CA ALA A 43 -8.61 -17.36 12.09
C ALA A 43 -10.00 -17.96 11.80
N ARG A 44 -10.57 -18.65 12.79
CA ARG A 44 -11.94 -19.19 12.72
C ARG A 44 -12.96 -18.33 13.46
N ASP A 45 -12.48 -17.30 14.14
CA ASP A 45 -13.31 -16.34 14.87
C ASP A 45 -13.67 -15.15 13.98
N VAL A 46 -14.96 -14.78 13.96
CA VAL A 46 -15.49 -13.73 13.08
C VAL A 46 -14.89 -12.37 13.41
N ALA A 47 -14.70 -12.04 14.69
CA ALA A 47 -14.14 -10.76 15.09
C ALA A 47 -12.67 -10.64 14.66
N LYS A 48 -11.88 -11.71 14.81
CA LYS A 48 -10.49 -11.76 14.34
C LYS A 48 -10.37 -11.64 12.82
N LEU A 49 -11.28 -12.27 12.07
CA LEU A 49 -11.32 -12.11 10.61
C LEU A 49 -11.69 -10.68 10.22
N SER A 50 -12.72 -10.11 10.83
CA SER A 50 -13.13 -8.72 10.61
C SER A 50 -11.99 -7.73 10.87
N PHE A 51 -11.27 -7.92 11.99
CA PHE A 51 -10.09 -7.13 12.31
C PHE A 51 -9.02 -7.24 11.22
N ASN A 52 -8.69 -8.46 10.76
CA ASN A 52 -7.69 -8.66 9.70
C ASN A 52 -8.08 -7.95 8.40
N PHE A 53 -9.34 -8.08 7.96
CA PHE A 53 -9.81 -7.43 6.73
C PHE A 53 -9.70 -5.90 6.83
N ASN A 54 -10.14 -5.34 7.97
CA ASN A 54 -10.06 -3.90 8.22
C ASN A 54 -8.61 -3.41 8.28
N ALA A 55 -7.73 -4.12 9.00
CA ALA A 55 -6.31 -3.77 9.08
C ALA A 55 -5.63 -3.83 7.70
N SER A 56 -5.92 -4.87 6.92
CA SER A 56 -5.37 -5.08 5.58
C SER A 56 -5.75 -3.97 4.61
N LEU A 57 -7.03 -3.59 4.55
CA LEU A 57 -7.53 -2.51 3.68
C LEU A 57 -7.11 -1.12 4.19
N THR A 58 -7.10 -0.91 5.51
CA THR A 58 -6.64 0.36 6.11
C THR A 58 -5.18 0.62 5.79
N SER A 59 -4.34 -0.41 5.79
CA SER A 59 -2.92 -0.29 5.44
C SER A 59 -2.72 0.24 4.01
N ILE A 60 -3.57 -0.16 3.05
CA ILE A 60 -3.55 0.39 1.69
C ILE A 60 -3.89 1.88 1.69
N ASN A 61 -4.95 2.27 2.42
CA ASN A 61 -5.38 3.67 2.49
C ASN A 61 -4.30 4.55 3.10
N LEU A 62 -3.67 4.09 4.20
CA LEU A 62 -2.57 4.82 4.84
C LEU A 62 -1.39 5.01 3.88
N ALA A 63 -0.99 3.95 3.16
CA ALA A 63 0.10 4.03 2.20
C ALA A 63 -0.23 5.02 1.04
N LYS A 64 -1.47 5.03 0.56
CA LYS A 64 -1.94 5.99 -0.47
C LYS A 64 -1.93 7.43 0.03
N VAL A 65 -2.41 7.68 1.25
CA VAL A 65 -2.40 9.01 1.87
C VAL A 65 -0.97 9.51 2.03
N LEU A 66 -0.08 8.68 2.57
CA LEU A 66 1.33 9.03 2.73
C LEU A 66 2.01 9.34 1.39
N ALA A 67 1.73 8.56 0.35
CA ALA A 67 2.26 8.83 -0.99
C ALA A 67 1.75 10.18 -1.54
N ARG A 68 0.45 10.46 -1.36
CA ARG A 68 -0.17 11.73 -1.76
C ARG A 68 0.41 12.92 -1.01
N GLU A 69 0.55 12.83 0.31
CA GLU A 69 1.12 13.90 1.16
C GLU A 69 2.58 14.20 0.80
N ARG A 70 3.33 13.17 0.40
CA ARG A 70 4.72 13.32 -0.05
C ARG A 70 4.86 13.69 -1.53
N GLY A 71 3.76 13.75 -2.28
CA GLY A 71 3.78 14.04 -3.72
C GLY A 71 4.53 12.99 -4.55
N ILE A 72 4.56 11.73 -4.10
CA ILE A 72 5.27 10.63 -4.78
C ILE A 72 4.30 9.69 -5.49
N PRO A 73 4.71 9.06 -6.61
CA PRO A 73 3.94 7.99 -7.24
C PRO A 73 3.67 6.84 -6.26
N PHE A 74 2.44 6.33 -6.27
CA PHE A 74 2.03 5.24 -5.37
C PHE A 74 2.25 3.87 -6.00
N SER A 75 3.03 3.02 -5.32
CA SER A 75 3.10 1.58 -5.56
C SER A 75 3.11 0.85 -4.24
N MET A 76 2.10 0.00 -4.00
CA MET A 76 2.03 -0.79 -2.78
C MET A 76 3.20 -1.78 -2.67
N ALA A 77 3.66 -2.32 -3.80
CA ALA A 77 4.84 -3.18 -3.86
C ALA A 77 6.07 -2.43 -3.34
N SER A 78 6.31 -1.22 -3.85
CA SER A 78 7.46 -0.39 -3.48
C SER A 78 7.38 0.05 -2.01
N CYS A 79 6.20 0.44 -1.53
CA CYS A 79 5.99 0.73 -0.11
C CYS A 79 6.35 -0.46 0.78
N LYS A 80 5.87 -1.67 0.43
CA LYS A 80 6.19 -2.89 1.19
C LYS A 80 7.68 -3.20 1.15
N THR A 81 8.32 -3.11 -0.02
CA THR A 81 9.76 -3.35 -0.18
C THR A 81 10.57 -2.40 0.69
N MET A 82 10.29 -1.10 0.65
CA MET A 82 11.02 -0.11 1.46
C MET A 82 10.87 -0.37 2.96
N ILE A 83 9.66 -0.67 3.44
CA ILE A 83 9.43 -1.01 4.85
C ILE A 83 10.17 -2.30 5.23
N HIS A 84 10.15 -3.31 4.36
CA HIS A 84 10.84 -4.57 4.60
C HIS A 84 12.36 -4.38 4.65
N ASN A 85 12.94 -3.61 3.72
CA ASN A 85 14.36 -3.30 3.71
C ASN A 85 14.79 -2.53 4.95
N ALA A 86 14.00 -1.51 5.34
CA ALA A 86 14.25 -0.76 6.56
C ALA A 86 14.27 -1.68 7.79
N TYR A 87 13.29 -2.59 7.89
CA TYR A 87 13.26 -3.59 8.95
C TYR A 87 14.47 -4.52 8.92
N LEU A 88 14.86 -5.07 7.77
CA LEU A 88 16.04 -5.93 7.66
C LEU A 88 17.33 -5.22 8.06
N LEU A 89 17.50 -3.96 7.63
CA LEU A 89 18.67 -3.16 7.97
C LEU A 89 18.72 -2.84 9.46
N GLU A 90 17.59 -2.45 10.06
CA GLU A 90 17.47 -2.26 11.50
C GLU A 90 17.83 -3.55 12.26
N ARG A 91 17.25 -4.68 11.86
CA ARG A 91 17.54 -5.99 12.46
C ARG A 91 19.02 -6.35 12.36
N PHE A 92 19.65 -6.15 11.20
CA PHE A 92 21.07 -6.42 11.00
C PHE A 92 21.94 -5.56 11.92
N ILE A 93 21.68 -4.26 12.01
CA ILE A 93 22.41 -3.33 12.90
C ILE A 93 22.23 -3.73 14.37
N CYS A 94 20.99 -4.01 14.80
CA CYS A 94 20.71 -4.43 16.17
C CYS A 94 21.42 -5.74 16.56
N VAL A 95 21.41 -6.74 15.68
CA VAL A 95 22.00 -8.05 15.97
C VAL A 95 23.53 -8.01 15.87
N SER A 96 24.09 -7.22 14.95
CA SER A 96 25.56 -7.07 14.82
C SER A 96 26.20 -6.26 15.95
N GLY A 97 25.42 -5.49 16.71
CA GLY A 97 25.93 -4.60 17.75
C GLY A 97 26.72 -3.40 17.21
N ILE A 98 26.72 -3.20 15.89
CA ILE A 98 27.42 -2.08 15.24
C ILE A 98 26.68 -0.80 15.58
N LYS A 99 27.40 0.21 16.08
CA LYS A 99 26.86 1.57 16.21
C LYS A 99 27.01 2.30 14.87
N PRO A 100 25.91 2.59 14.14
CA PRO A 100 26.00 3.23 12.84
C PRO A 100 26.54 4.66 12.96
N ASN A 101 27.44 5.05 12.06
CA ASN A 101 27.89 6.42 11.94
C ASN A 101 26.89 7.20 11.09
N ARG A 102 26.08 8.06 11.73
CA ARG A 102 25.00 8.79 11.05
C ARG A 102 25.47 9.61 9.84
N ARG A 103 26.65 10.26 9.91
CA ARG A 103 27.12 11.11 8.79
C ARG A 103 27.60 10.30 7.60
N LEU A 104 28.30 9.20 7.86
CA LEU A 104 28.85 8.35 6.79
C LEU A 104 27.77 7.46 6.17
N ASN A 105 26.85 6.97 6.99
CA ASN A 105 25.91 5.93 6.58
C ASN A 105 24.59 6.48 6.02
N ASP A 106 24.28 7.77 6.17
CA ASP A 106 22.97 8.33 5.78
C ASP A 106 22.57 8.00 4.33
N LYS A 107 23.50 8.21 3.39
CA LYS A 107 23.28 7.90 1.96
C LYS A 107 23.10 6.40 1.71
N LEU A 108 23.94 5.57 2.33
CA LEU A 108 23.89 4.11 2.20
C LEU A 108 22.59 3.55 2.76
N VAL A 109 22.14 4.05 3.92
CA VAL A 109 20.88 3.65 4.54
C VAL A 109 19.72 3.98 3.62
N LYS A 110 19.69 5.18 3.05
CA LYS A 110 18.63 5.57 2.10
C LYS A 110 18.63 4.67 0.86
N GLU A 111 19.80 4.43 0.26
CA GLU A 111 19.98 3.55 -0.89
C GLU A 111 19.49 2.12 -0.61
N LEU A 112 19.85 1.57 0.55
CA LEU A 112 19.43 0.22 0.96
C LEU A 112 17.93 0.13 1.24
N ILE A 113 17.32 1.19 1.79
CA ILE A 113 15.86 1.24 1.97
C ILE A 113 15.16 1.26 0.61
N GLU A 114 15.65 2.05 -0.34
CA GLU A 114 15.07 2.19 -1.68
C GLU A 114 15.44 1.03 -2.62
N PHE A 115 16.33 0.12 -2.21
CA PHE A 115 16.77 -1.01 -3.02
C PHE A 115 15.60 -1.88 -3.47
N ALA A 116 15.53 -2.14 -4.78
CA ALA A 116 14.46 -2.89 -5.44
C ALA A 116 13.04 -2.30 -5.28
N ALA A 117 12.90 -1.09 -4.74
CA ALA A 117 11.66 -0.33 -4.85
C ALA A 117 11.54 0.16 -6.30
N ILE A 118 10.53 -0.32 -7.02
CA ILE A 118 10.29 0.07 -8.40
C ILE A 118 9.64 1.46 -8.39
N ALA A 119 10.13 2.40 -9.20
CA ALA A 119 9.41 3.65 -9.43
C ALA A 119 8.06 3.32 -10.08
N ALA A 120 6.96 3.70 -9.42
CA ALA A 120 5.61 3.52 -9.94
C ALA A 120 5.32 4.49 -11.08
#